data_AF-A0A5C5FVN3-F1
#
_entry.id   AF-A0A5C5FVN3-F1
#
_cell.length_a   1.000
_cell.length_b   1.000
_cell.length_c   1.000
_cell.angle_alpha   90.00
_cell.angle_beta   90.00
_cell.angle_gamma   90.00
#
_symmetry.space_group_name_H-M   'P 1'
#
loop_
_entity.id
_entity.type
_entity.pdbx_description
1 polymer ?
#
loop_
_entity_poly.entity_id
_entity_poly.type
_entity_poly.pdbx_seq_one_letter_code
_entity_poly.pdbx_strand_id
1 'polypeptide(L)'
;MWDEPGVALVFPTSSLFSLSSRGTTGSLSSRSMADLVAQALCPVVHCFATQDVVTALERNHLGSLSHLLSPFVALDNVQLRLPSTLHQRTAPRFHLHLVDRTLTPSSSPSPSPSPSSITHRDELFVDHLGHLVAHHALVSDSDLNHPPPYSLVRDAVLSRRDDPVLVPFESFSHPLAALVALSTSHPDPLNALAHLWDLVSPANLYSTDPHSARDFASPDILRFVVLVHDQGAGGGPAAWADAQRLHDTVQKTYGVHSALLPLFSAAPNAVDRLPRAEEAPALWAHLDDARERPESYAEGEEQAGEVRVVGLGFDADADADADDSGPAAVPSAPSTSTRPTFPPQRGLELSPSDLTSLRTFAREFVLQSLVPFLERRGVLLHEQWQASRRGIGG
;
A
#
# COMPACT_ATOMS: atom_id res chain seq x y z
N MET A 1 27.91 25.46 -15.74
CA MET A 1 27.50 24.55 -16.83
C MET A 1 28.18 23.23 -16.51
N TRP A 2 27.61 22.35 -15.69
CA TRP A 2 26.23 21.85 -15.71
C TRP A 2 25.63 21.86 -14.30
N ASP A 3 24.43 22.44 -14.21
CA ASP A 3 23.45 22.24 -13.14
C ASP A 3 22.91 20.81 -13.21
N GLU A 4 22.65 20.17 -12.07
CA GLU A 4 21.43 19.35 -11.87
C GLU A 4 21.09 19.23 -10.36
N PRO A 5 19.79 19.21 -10.01
CA PRO A 5 19.31 19.27 -8.62
C PRO A 5 19.24 17.86 -7.98
N GLY A 6 19.72 17.74 -6.75
CA GLY A 6 19.62 16.53 -5.94
C GLY A 6 18.18 16.24 -5.52
N VAL A 7 17.65 15.09 -5.95
CA VAL A 7 16.37 14.53 -5.49
C VAL A 7 16.51 14.14 -4.03
N ALA A 8 15.84 14.87 -3.14
CA ALA A 8 15.68 14.48 -1.75
C ALA A 8 14.76 13.25 -1.69
N LEU A 9 15.35 12.06 -1.47
CA LEU A 9 14.58 10.89 -1.05
C LEU A 9 14.20 11.07 0.41
N VAL A 10 13.04 11.70 0.62
CA VAL A 10 12.36 11.71 1.91
C VAL A 10 11.80 10.31 2.13
N PHE A 11 12.54 9.48 2.87
CA PHE A 11 12.00 8.24 3.40
C PHE A 11 11.07 8.60 4.56
N PRO A 12 9.77 8.26 4.51
CA PRO A 12 8.95 8.41 5.68
C PRO A 12 9.48 7.43 6.72
N THR A 13 10.14 7.94 7.77
CA THR A 13 10.45 7.17 8.99
C THR A 13 9.12 6.94 9.72
N SER A 14 8.29 6.08 9.14
CA SER A 14 7.00 5.73 9.69
C SER A 14 7.23 4.75 10.84
N SER A 15 6.99 5.22 12.05
CA SER A 15 6.78 4.39 13.24
C SER A 15 5.54 3.49 13.04
N LEU A 16 5.55 2.55 12.10
CA LEU A 16 4.38 1.70 11.81
C LEU A 16 4.15 0.58 12.84
N PHE A 17 5.03 0.45 13.83
CA PHE A 17 4.87 -0.52 14.91
C PHE A 17 5.25 0.08 16.28
N SER A 18 4.60 1.17 16.69
CA SER A 18 4.59 1.51 18.11
C SER A 18 3.64 0.57 18.87
N LEU A 19 4.19 -0.55 19.34
CA LEU A 19 3.58 -1.42 20.35
C LEU A 19 3.59 -0.71 21.71
N SER A 20 2.84 0.39 21.85
CA SER A 20 2.60 0.98 23.16
C SER A 20 1.24 0.52 23.69
N SER A 21 1.30 -0.58 24.45
CA SER A 21 0.23 -0.97 25.36
C SER A 21 0.01 0.15 26.37
N ARG A 22 -1.08 0.93 26.23
CA ARG A 22 -1.81 1.52 27.37
C ARG A 22 -3.15 2.14 26.97
N GLY A 23 -4.22 1.42 27.37
CA GLY A 23 -5.50 1.94 27.84
C GLY A 23 -6.32 2.85 26.93
N THR A 24 -7.47 2.36 26.43
CA THR A 24 -8.80 2.71 26.97
C THR A 24 -9.85 1.76 26.35
N THR A 25 -10.92 1.55 27.09
CA THR A 25 -11.91 0.47 27.03
C THR A 25 -12.73 0.39 25.74
N GLY A 26 -12.56 -0.68 24.97
CA GLY A 26 -13.43 -1.09 23.88
C GLY A 26 -12.87 -2.37 23.23
N SER A 27 -13.50 -3.51 23.53
CA SER A 27 -13.17 -4.89 23.09
C SER A 27 -12.47 -5.05 21.73
N LEU A 28 -11.15 -4.85 21.68
CA LEU A 28 -10.25 -5.35 20.65
C LEU A 28 -9.43 -6.47 21.31
N SER A 29 -9.87 -7.71 21.11
CA SER A 29 -9.16 -8.91 21.55
C SER A 29 -7.68 -8.82 21.23
N SER A 30 -6.82 -9.21 22.19
CA SER A 30 -5.37 -9.27 22.02
C SER A 30 -5.01 -9.97 20.70
N ARG A 31 -4.53 -9.23 19.71
CA ARG A 31 -4.05 -9.84 18.46
C ARG A 31 -2.94 -10.82 18.82
N SER A 32 -3.13 -12.11 18.49
CA SER A 32 -2.11 -13.11 18.80
C SER A 32 -0.83 -12.80 18.01
N MET A 33 0.34 -13.10 18.58
CA MET A 33 1.62 -12.90 17.87
C MET A 33 1.65 -13.62 16.51
N ALA A 34 0.98 -14.78 16.41
CA ALA A 34 0.83 -15.50 15.15
C ALA A 34 0.03 -14.70 14.10
N ASP A 35 -0.97 -13.92 14.53
CA ASP A 35 -1.78 -13.09 13.64
C ASP A 35 -0.98 -11.90 13.10
N LEU A 36 -0.14 -11.30 13.94
CA LEU A 36 0.78 -10.22 13.53
C LEU A 36 1.81 -10.73 12.50
N VAL A 37 2.38 -11.91 12.73
CA VAL A 37 3.31 -12.53 11.77
C VAL A 37 2.58 -12.89 10.47
N ALA A 38 1.36 -13.42 10.56
CA ALA A 38 0.56 -13.73 9.37
C ALA A 38 0.22 -12.47 8.56
N GLN A 39 -0.03 -11.33 9.21
CA GLN A 39 -0.24 -10.04 8.55
C GLN A 39 1.06 -9.49 7.93
N ALA A 40 2.20 -9.70 8.59
CA ALA A 40 3.50 -9.26 8.10
C ALA A 40 4.03 -10.08 6.91
N LEU A 41 3.56 -11.32 6.73
CA LEU A 41 4.04 -12.25 5.70
C LEU A 41 2.93 -12.67 4.72
N CYS A 42 1.83 -11.93 4.66
CA CYS A 42 0.72 -12.26 3.79
C CYS A 42 1.01 -11.99 2.30
N PRO A 43 0.24 -12.60 1.38
CA PRO A 43 0.29 -12.26 -0.04
C PRO A 43 0.11 -10.77 -0.33
N VAL A 44 0.97 -10.21 -1.18
CA VAL A 44 0.86 -8.82 -1.66
C VAL A 44 0.06 -8.79 -2.96
N VAL A 45 -0.90 -7.87 -3.02
CA VAL A 45 -1.76 -7.62 -4.18
C VAL A 45 -1.69 -6.14 -4.55
N HIS A 46 -1.28 -5.85 -5.78
CA HIS A 46 -1.23 -4.47 -6.26
C HIS A 46 -2.60 -4.00 -6.75
N CYS A 47 -2.99 -2.79 -6.41
CA CYS A 47 -4.25 -2.20 -6.82
C CYS A 47 -3.98 -1.07 -7.83
N PHE A 48 -4.61 -1.15 -8.99
CA PHE A 48 -4.59 -0.14 -10.04
C PHE A 48 -6.03 0.32 -10.26
N ALA A 49 -6.28 1.63 -10.21
CA ALA A 49 -7.61 2.19 -10.39
C ALA A 49 -7.58 3.30 -11.45
N THR A 50 -8.59 3.34 -12.31
CA THR A 50 -8.84 4.52 -13.16
C THR A 50 -9.16 5.75 -12.32
N GLN A 51 -8.86 6.95 -12.82
CA GLN A 51 -9.17 8.21 -12.14
C GLN A 51 -10.65 8.32 -11.74
N ASP A 52 -11.58 7.83 -12.58
CA ASP A 52 -13.01 7.85 -12.29
C ASP A 52 -13.42 7.01 -11.07
N VAL A 53 -12.67 5.94 -10.78
CA VAL A 53 -12.89 5.15 -9.55
C VAL A 53 -12.34 5.92 -8.35
N VAL A 54 -11.18 6.55 -8.50
CA VAL A 54 -10.58 7.36 -7.44
C VAL A 54 -11.49 8.54 -7.07
N THR A 55 -12.05 9.25 -8.05
CA THR A 55 -12.98 10.37 -7.79
C THR A 55 -14.27 9.90 -7.09
N ALA A 56 -14.81 8.73 -7.46
CA ALA A 56 -15.96 8.14 -6.77
C ALA A 56 -15.63 7.73 -5.31
N LEU A 57 -14.41 7.27 -5.05
CA LEU A 57 -13.91 6.95 -3.71
C LEU A 57 -13.65 8.21 -2.87
N GLU A 58 -13.10 9.26 -3.47
CA GLU A 58 -12.84 10.54 -2.82
C GLU A 58 -14.13 11.20 -2.31
N ARG A 59 -15.24 11.06 -3.04
CA ARG A 59 -16.58 11.47 -2.61
C ARG A 59 -16.99 10.83 -1.26
N ASN A 60 -16.45 9.65 -0.97
CA ASN A 60 -16.66 8.91 0.27
C ASN A 60 -15.53 9.07 1.29
N HIS A 61 -14.62 10.02 1.05
CA HIS A 61 -13.41 10.22 1.84
C HIS A 61 -12.52 8.97 1.91
N LEU A 62 -12.50 8.16 0.86
CA LEU A 62 -11.59 7.03 0.70
C LEU A 62 -10.54 7.39 -0.35
N GLY A 63 -9.26 7.30 0.01
CA GLY A 63 -8.18 7.74 -0.89
C GLY A 63 -7.84 6.76 -2.02
N SER A 64 -8.26 5.50 -1.91
CA SER A 64 -7.85 4.45 -2.84
C SER A 64 -8.68 3.18 -2.73
N LEU A 65 -8.48 2.26 -3.68
CA LEU A 65 -9.14 0.96 -3.68
C LEU A 65 -8.67 0.08 -2.51
N SER A 66 -7.38 0.13 -2.16
CA SER A 66 -6.89 -0.61 -0.99
C SER A 66 -7.59 -0.17 0.29
N HIS A 67 -7.85 1.14 0.46
CA HIS A 67 -8.59 1.67 1.59
C HIS A 67 -10.04 1.17 1.63
N LEU A 68 -10.73 1.11 0.48
CA LEU A 68 -12.08 0.55 0.43
C LEU A 68 -12.12 -0.92 0.87
N LEU A 69 -11.14 -1.71 0.45
CA LEU A 69 -11.09 -3.15 0.71
C LEU A 69 -10.44 -3.51 2.05
N SER A 70 -9.73 -2.59 2.71
CA SER A 70 -8.97 -2.84 3.94
C SER A 70 -9.75 -3.52 5.09
N PRO A 71 -11.08 -3.32 5.28
CA PRO A 71 -11.81 -4.03 6.32
C PRO A 71 -12.09 -5.51 5.98
N PHE A 72 -11.94 -5.89 4.71
CA PHE A 72 -12.38 -7.18 4.16
C PHE A 72 -11.22 -8.10 3.74
N VAL A 73 -9.96 -7.68 3.93
CA VAL A 73 -8.76 -8.42 3.52
C VAL A 73 -8.31 -9.50 4.51
N ALA A 74 -8.99 -9.64 5.65
CA ALA A 74 -8.77 -10.73 6.61
C ALA A 74 -9.94 -11.73 6.53
N LEU A 75 -9.67 -12.92 6.01
CA LEU A 75 -10.65 -13.97 5.80
C LEU A 75 -10.45 -15.12 6.78
N ASP A 76 -11.55 -15.62 7.35
CA ASP A 76 -11.49 -16.72 8.29
C ASP A 76 -11.59 -18.08 7.59
N ASN A 77 -10.86 -19.07 8.10
CA ASN A 77 -10.94 -20.49 7.72
C ASN A 77 -10.73 -20.77 6.22
N VAL A 78 -9.68 -20.19 5.62
CA VAL A 78 -9.31 -20.46 4.22
C VAL A 78 -8.61 -21.81 4.11
N GLN A 79 -9.11 -22.69 3.25
CA GLN A 79 -8.45 -23.97 2.96
C GLN A 79 -7.33 -23.76 1.93
N LEU A 80 -6.13 -24.23 2.26
CA LEU A 80 -4.95 -24.15 1.42
C LEU A 80 -4.40 -25.55 1.19
N ARG A 81 -3.88 -25.82 -0.01
CA ARG A 81 -3.16 -27.04 -0.32
C ARG A 81 -1.66 -26.79 -0.33
N LEU A 82 -0.90 -27.62 0.39
CA LEU A 82 0.57 -27.56 0.38
C LEU A 82 1.11 -28.02 -0.99
N PRO A 83 2.02 -27.27 -1.63
CA PRO A 83 2.53 -27.60 -2.97
C PRO A 83 3.24 -28.95 -3.09
N SER A 84 3.99 -29.37 -2.07
CA SER A 84 4.84 -30.57 -2.12
C SER A 84 4.13 -31.86 -1.74
N THR A 85 3.14 -31.78 -0.84
CA THR A 85 2.46 -32.96 -0.28
C THR A 85 0.99 -33.05 -0.66
N LEU A 86 0.45 -32.01 -1.32
CA LEU A 86 -0.97 -31.84 -1.62
C LEU A 86 -1.89 -31.95 -0.39
N HIS A 87 -1.32 -31.83 0.81
CA HIS A 87 -2.05 -31.90 2.07
C HIS A 87 -2.90 -30.63 2.25
N GLN A 88 -4.14 -30.80 2.70
CA GLN A 88 -5.03 -29.68 2.99
C GLN A 88 -4.72 -29.11 4.38
N ARG A 89 -4.52 -27.80 4.46
CA ARG A 89 -4.31 -27.05 5.69
C ARG A 89 -5.29 -25.89 5.74
N THR A 90 -6.04 -25.78 6.83
CA THR A 90 -6.92 -24.62 7.07
C THR A 90 -6.11 -23.51 7.72
N ALA A 91 -6.03 -22.36 7.06
CA ALA A 91 -5.57 -21.12 7.66
C ALA A 91 -6.73 -20.51 8.46
N PRO A 92 -6.62 -20.39 9.80
CA PRO A 92 -7.72 -19.85 10.63
C PRO A 92 -8.03 -18.40 10.26
N ARG A 93 -7.00 -17.63 9.88
CA ARG A 93 -7.11 -16.23 9.46
C ARG A 93 -6.08 -15.95 8.37
N PHE A 94 -6.58 -15.69 7.17
CA PHE A 94 -5.80 -15.44 5.96
C PHE A 94 -5.85 -13.95 5.65
N HIS A 95 -4.70 -13.28 5.70
CA HIS A 95 -4.58 -11.85 5.43
C HIS A 95 -4.16 -11.61 3.98
N LEU A 96 -4.48 -10.43 3.46
CA LEU A 96 -3.90 -9.88 2.25
C LEU A 96 -3.29 -8.51 2.54
N HIS A 97 -2.21 -8.21 1.83
CA HIS A 97 -1.61 -6.88 1.80
C HIS A 97 -1.97 -6.21 0.49
N LEU A 98 -2.73 -5.13 0.53
CA LEU A 98 -3.09 -4.37 -0.66
C LEU A 98 -2.17 -3.16 -0.77
N VAL A 99 -1.50 -3.01 -1.90
CA VAL A 99 -0.62 -1.85 -2.18
C VAL A 99 -1.18 -1.12 -3.39
N ASP A 100 -1.54 0.15 -3.22
CA ASP A 100 -1.95 0.96 -4.35
C ASP A 100 -0.74 1.36 -5.19
N ARG A 101 -0.87 1.27 -6.51
CA ARG A 101 0.14 1.70 -7.45
C ARG A 101 -0.45 2.81 -8.30
N THR A 102 0.17 3.98 -8.21
CA THR A 102 -0.20 5.11 -9.08
C THR A 102 0.23 4.80 -10.51
N LEU A 103 -0.67 5.08 -11.44
CA LEU A 103 -0.39 5.05 -12.87
C LEU A 103 0.53 6.22 -13.19
N THR A 104 1.84 6.12 -12.98
CA THR A 104 2.77 7.11 -13.55
C THR A 104 2.69 6.93 -15.07
N PRO A 105 2.15 7.92 -15.81
CA PRO A 105 2.19 7.85 -17.26
C PRO A 105 3.66 7.83 -17.67
N SER A 106 4.00 6.98 -18.63
CA SER A 106 5.31 6.86 -19.26
C SER A 106 5.83 8.15 -19.93
N SER A 107 5.17 9.29 -19.72
CA SER A 107 5.50 10.61 -20.28
C SER A 107 6.35 11.49 -19.36
N SER A 108 6.57 11.12 -18.09
CA SER A 108 7.66 11.72 -17.30
C SER A 108 8.91 10.86 -17.49
N PRO A 109 10.01 11.39 -18.03
CA PRO A 109 11.31 10.74 -17.96
C PRO A 109 11.82 10.83 -16.51
N SER A 110 11.10 10.24 -15.55
CA SER A 110 11.78 9.72 -14.37
C SER A 110 12.70 8.64 -14.93
N PRO A 111 14.02 8.70 -14.69
CA PRO A 111 14.88 7.60 -15.07
C PRO A 111 14.26 6.36 -14.43
N SER A 112 13.92 5.36 -15.25
CA SER A 112 13.80 3.99 -14.75
C SER A 112 15.04 3.80 -13.88
N PRO A 113 14.90 3.50 -12.57
CA PRO A 113 16.06 3.47 -11.70
C PRO A 113 17.04 2.51 -12.34
N SER A 114 18.18 3.03 -12.78
CA SER A 114 19.22 2.20 -13.35
C SER A 114 19.53 1.09 -12.33
N PRO A 115 20.02 -0.08 -12.74
CA PRO A 115 20.41 -1.11 -11.79
C PRO A 115 21.34 -0.56 -10.69
N SER A 116 22.19 0.42 -11.03
CA SER A 116 23.00 1.20 -10.08
C SER A 116 22.21 2.06 -9.08
N SER A 117 21.06 2.61 -9.47
CA SER A 117 20.18 3.38 -8.57
C SER A 117 19.41 2.49 -7.60
N ILE A 118 19.06 1.26 -8.00
CA ILE A 118 18.41 0.27 -7.12
C ILE A 118 19.43 -0.21 -6.08
N THR A 119 20.63 -0.62 -6.52
CA THR A 119 21.70 -1.06 -5.61
C THR A 119 22.12 0.05 -4.65
N HIS A 120 22.26 1.28 -5.14
CA HIS A 120 22.61 2.43 -4.29
C HIS A 120 21.53 2.74 -3.25
N ARG A 121 20.24 2.59 -3.58
CA ARG A 121 19.15 2.76 -2.60
C ARG A 121 19.19 1.69 -1.51
N ASP A 122 19.49 0.44 -1.87
CA ASP A 122 19.58 -0.66 -0.91
C ASP A 122 20.82 -0.56 -0.01
N GLU A 123 21.95 -0.13 -0.55
CA GLU A 123 23.14 0.22 0.24
C GLU A 123 22.81 1.33 1.25
N LEU A 124 22.14 2.40 0.81
CA LEU A 124 21.67 3.47 1.70
C LEU A 124 20.71 2.96 2.78
N PHE A 125 19.84 1.99 2.48
CA PHE A 125 18.94 1.39 3.47
C PHE A 125 19.73 0.62 4.53
N VAL A 126 20.68 -0.23 4.12
CA VAL A 126 21.50 -1.03 5.05
C VAL A 126 22.36 -0.12 5.91
N ASP A 127 22.96 0.92 5.33
CA ASP A 127 23.74 1.92 6.05
C ASP A 127 22.88 2.71 7.05
N HIS A 128 21.71 3.17 6.62
CA HIS A 128 20.76 3.86 7.49
C HIS A 128 20.30 2.97 8.66
N LEU A 129 20.00 1.70 8.38
CA LEU A 129 19.63 0.74 9.42
C LEU A 129 20.79 0.50 10.39
N GLY A 130 22.02 0.40 9.88
CA GLY A 130 23.24 0.31 10.68
C GLY A 130 23.39 1.51 11.61
N HIS A 131 23.16 2.73 11.11
CA HIS A 131 23.17 3.95 11.91
C HIS A 131 22.07 3.97 12.98
N LEU A 132 20.83 3.56 12.66
CA LEU A 132 19.74 3.47 13.62
C LEU A 132 20.04 2.48 14.75
N VAL A 133 20.60 1.31 14.40
CA VAL A 133 20.99 0.30 15.38
C VAL A 133 22.15 0.80 16.26
N ALA A 134 23.15 1.46 15.66
CA ALA A 134 24.27 2.04 16.40
C ALA A 134 23.81 3.16 17.33
N HIS A 135 22.96 4.07 16.87
CA HIS A 135 22.37 5.13 17.69
C HIS A 135 21.56 4.54 18.85
N HIS A 136 20.73 3.53 18.58
CA HIS A 136 19.98 2.85 19.63
C HIS A 136 20.91 2.17 20.65
N ALA A 137 22.00 1.55 20.21
CA ALA A 137 22.98 0.92 21.11
C ALA A 137 23.69 1.96 22.00
N LEU A 138 24.01 3.14 21.48
CA LEU A 138 24.65 4.23 22.23
C LEU A 138 23.73 4.86 23.29
N VAL A 139 22.43 4.97 22.99
CA VAL A 139 21.42 5.52 23.92
C VAL A 139 21.02 4.48 24.99
N SER A 140 21.00 3.19 24.63
CA SER A 140 20.55 2.10 25.50
C SER A 140 21.55 1.68 26.59
N ASP A 141 22.80 2.15 26.57
CA ASP A 141 23.79 1.88 27.62
C ASP A 141 23.35 2.45 28.99
N SER A 142 22.33 3.32 28.98
CA SER A 142 21.73 3.98 30.15
C SER A 142 20.53 3.24 30.78
N ASP A 143 19.82 2.37 30.03
CA ASP A 143 18.51 1.85 30.43
C ASP A 143 18.30 0.36 30.07
N LEU A 144 18.20 -0.49 31.10
CA LEU A 144 17.96 -1.95 31.02
C LEU A 144 16.61 -2.38 30.41
N ASN A 145 15.74 -1.43 30.05
CA ASN A 145 14.37 -1.69 29.57
C ASN A 145 14.13 -1.36 28.10
N HIS A 146 15.15 -0.99 27.31
CA HIS A 146 14.96 -0.71 25.89
C HIS A 146 14.73 -2.00 25.08
N PRO A 147 13.75 -2.01 24.15
CA PRO A 147 13.53 -3.16 23.28
C PRO A 147 14.80 -3.46 22.46
N PRO A 148 15.13 -4.74 22.24
CA PRO A 148 16.35 -5.10 21.52
C PRO A 148 16.34 -4.50 20.11
N PRO A 149 17.51 -4.17 19.52
CA PRO A 149 17.63 -3.58 18.19
C PRO A 149 16.96 -4.44 17.10
N TYR A 150 16.71 -5.72 17.39
CA TYR A 150 15.90 -6.60 16.56
C TYR A 150 14.52 -6.03 16.20
N SER A 151 13.81 -5.34 17.12
CA SER A 151 12.50 -4.77 16.77
C SER A 151 12.62 -3.66 15.74
N LEU A 152 13.65 -2.81 15.85
CA LEU A 152 13.93 -1.76 14.86
C LEU A 152 14.25 -2.37 13.50
N VAL A 153 15.13 -3.37 13.45
CA VAL A 153 15.49 -4.08 12.22
C VAL A 153 14.27 -4.75 11.59
N ARG A 154 13.47 -5.45 12.40
CA ARG A 154 12.23 -6.09 11.95
C ARG A 154 11.28 -5.06 11.34
N ASP A 155 11.03 -3.96 12.03
CA ASP A 155 10.04 -2.96 11.59
C ASP A 155 10.52 -2.24 10.32
N ALA A 156 11.82 -1.94 10.21
CA ALA A 156 12.43 -1.35 9.01
C ALA A 156 12.42 -2.30 7.80
N VAL A 157 12.60 -3.60 8.00
CA VAL A 157 12.50 -4.60 6.93
C VAL A 157 11.05 -4.77 6.48
N LEU A 158 10.11 -4.82 7.43
CA LEU A 158 8.69 -5.01 7.12
C LEU A 158 8.07 -3.77 6.46
N SER A 159 8.56 -2.56 6.75
CA SER A 159 8.08 -1.32 6.10
C SER A 159 8.44 -1.25 4.60
N ARG A 160 9.41 -2.03 4.12
CA ARG A 160 9.76 -2.09 2.68
C ARG A 160 8.65 -2.70 1.83
N ARG A 161 7.66 -3.38 2.42
CA ARG A 161 6.55 -3.99 1.67
C ARG A 161 5.65 -2.97 0.98
N ASP A 162 5.65 -1.73 1.47
CA ASP A 162 4.91 -0.61 0.89
C ASP A 162 5.72 0.14 -0.18
N ASP A 163 6.97 -0.26 -0.45
CA ASP A 163 7.82 0.50 -1.35
C ASP A 163 7.33 0.47 -2.81
N PRO A 164 7.43 1.61 -3.51
CA PRO A 164 7.00 1.75 -4.90
C PRO A 164 7.91 0.98 -5.89
N VAL A 165 9.08 0.52 -5.46
CA VAL A 165 10.08 -0.14 -6.30
C VAL A 165 10.16 -1.63 -5.96
N LEU A 166 10.07 -2.49 -6.98
CA LEU A 166 10.26 -3.93 -6.84
C LEU A 166 11.74 -4.28 -7.03
N VAL A 167 12.26 -5.13 -6.16
CA VAL A 167 13.68 -5.48 -6.12
C VAL A 167 13.85 -6.98 -6.40
N PRO A 168 14.68 -7.41 -7.36
CA PRO A 168 14.75 -8.81 -7.79
C PRO A 168 15.10 -9.82 -6.69
N PHE A 169 15.91 -9.38 -5.71
CA PHE A 169 16.42 -10.22 -4.63
C PHE A 169 15.57 -10.21 -3.35
N GLU A 170 14.45 -9.49 -3.31
CA GLU A 170 13.59 -9.38 -2.13
C GLU A 170 12.20 -9.97 -2.41
N SER A 171 11.82 -11.11 -1.82
CA SER A 171 10.54 -11.76 -2.17
C SER A 171 9.30 -11.27 -1.42
N PHE A 172 9.42 -10.39 -0.43
CA PHE A 172 8.29 -10.01 0.47
C PHE A 172 7.33 -8.97 -0.12
N SER A 173 7.84 -8.10 -1.01
CA SER A 173 7.11 -7.03 -1.68
C SER A 173 6.61 -7.41 -3.09
N HIS A 174 7.00 -8.60 -3.59
CA HIS A 174 6.60 -9.03 -4.94
C HIS A 174 5.08 -9.25 -5.03
N PRO A 175 4.41 -8.64 -6.02
CA PRO A 175 2.99 -8.83 -6.19
C PRO A 175 2.69 -10.26 -6.66
N LEU A 176 1.78 -10.93 -5.97
CA LEU A 176 1.26 -12.24 -6.39
C LEU A 176 0.00 -12.09 -7.24
N ALA A 177 -0.69 -10.96 -7.11
CA ALA A 177 -1.83 -10.59 -7.93
C ALA A 177 -1.89 -9.08 -8.13
N ALA A 178 -2.68 -8.66 -9.11
CA ALA A 178 -3.03 -7.28 -9.38
C ALA A 178 -4.54 -7.14 -9.60
N LEU A 179 -5.16 -6.23 -8.86
CA LEU A 179 -6.54 -5.79 -9.04
C LEU A 179 -6.55 -4.59 -9.99
N VAL A 180 -7.30 -4.72 -11.07
CA VAL A 180 -7.49 -3.68 -12.08
C VAL A 180 -8.91 -3.14 -11.97
N ALA A 181 -9.07 -2.03 -11.25
CA ALA A 181 -10.35 -1.40 -11.02
C ALA A 181 -10.68 -0.34 -12.09
N LEU A 182 -11.86 -0.48 -12.68
CA LEU A 182 -12.37 0.41 -13.71
C LEU A 182 -13.81 0.82 -13.42
N SER A 183 -14.12 2.11 -13.60
CA SER A 183 -15.49 2.61 -13.50
C SER A 183 -16.29 2.26 -14.74
N THR A 184 -17.49 1.71 -14.55
CA THR A 184 -18.41 1.43 -15.67
C THR A 184 -18.96 2.70 -16.33
N SER A 185 -18.82 3.85 -15.69
CA SER A 185 -19.22 5.16 -16.23
C SER A 185 -18.11 5.86 -17.03
N HIS A 186 -16.93 5.24 -17.13
CA HIS A 186 -15.82 5.77 -17.92
C HIS A 186 -16.23 5.87 -19.41
N PRO A 187 -15.89 6.96 -20.13
CA PRO A 187 -16.36 7.18 -21.52
C PRO A 187 -15.94 6.05 -22.48
N ASP A 188 -14.70 5.56 -22.36
CA ASP A 188 -14.17 4.43 -23.16
C ASP A 188 -13.62 3.30 -22.27
N PRO A 189 -14.49 2.45 -21.67
CA PRO A 189 -14.07 1.52 -20.63
C PRO A 189 -13.15 0.41 -21.15
N LEU A 190 -13.34 -0.04 -22.39
CA LEU A 190 -12.51 -1.11 -22.98
C LEU A 190 -11.10 -0.65 -23.30
N ASN A 191 -10.92 0.60 -23.76
CA ASN A 191 -9.61 1.14 -24.05
C ASN A 191 -8.83 1.43 -22.76
N ALA A 192 -9.49 2.04 -21.76
CA ALA A 192 -8.90 2.23 -20.44
C ALA A 192 -8.49 0.89 -19.80
N LEU A 193 -9.31 -0.16 -19.95
CA LEU A 193 -8.94 -1.50 -19.48
C LEU A 193 -7.73 -2.06 -20.23
N ALA A 194 -7.66 -1.90 -21.56
CA ALA A 194 -6.53 -2.35 -22.35
C ALA A 194 -5.22 -1.67 -21.91
N HIS A 195 -5.26 -0.35 -21.67
CA HIS A 195 -4.13 0.39 -21.12
C HIS A 195 -3.70 -0.13 -19.75
N LEU A 196 -4.65 -0.32 -18.82
CA LEU A 196 -4.34 -0.87 -17.50
C LEU A 196 -3.80 -2.31 -17.58
N TRP A 197 -4.34 -3.12 -18.48
CA TRP A 197 -3.91 -4.50 -18.67
C TRP A 197 -2.47 -4.60 -19.17
N ASP A 198 -2.05 -3.66 -20.02
CA ASP A 198 -0.67 -3.53 -20.49
C ASP A 198 0.26 -3.05 -19.36
N LEU A 199 -0.16 -2.07 -18.56
CA LEU A 199 0.61 -1.58 -17.41
C LEU A 199 0.83 -2.66 -16.33
N VAL A 200 -0.13 -3.56 -16.17
CA VAL A 200 -0.04 -4.71 -15.24
C VAL A 200 0.70 -5.89 -15.89
N SER A 201 1.25 -5.72 -17.10
CA SER A 201 2.12 -6.74 -17.68
C SER A 201 3.42 -6.90 -16.87
N PRO A 202 3.95 -8.13 -16.73
CA PRO A 202 5.21 -8.37 -16.04
C PRO A 202 6.36 -7.50 -16.53
N ALA A 203 6.38 -7.15 -17.81
CA ALA A 203 7.40 -6.27 -18.40
C ALA A 203 7.36 -4.84 -17.83
N ASN A 204 6.17 -4.34 -17.53
CA ASN A 204 6.00 -3.01 -16.94
C ASN A 204 6.13 -3.03 -15.40
N LEU A 205 5.81 -4.16 -14.76
CA LEU A 205 5.94 -4.32 -13.30
C LEU A 205 7.38 -4.58 -12.85
N TYR A 206 8.13 -5.44 -13.55
CA TYR A 206 9.41 -6.00 -13.09
C TYR A 206 10.63 -5.45 -13.86
N SER A 207 10.65 -4.13 -14.08
CA SER A 207 11.66 -3.38 -14.84
C SER A 207 11.57 -3.53 -16.37
N THR A 208 11.81 -2.41 -17.07
CA THR A 208 11.76 -2.29 -18.54
C THR A 208 12.90 -2.98 -19.26
N ASP A 209 13.98 -3.38 -18.55
CA ASP A 209 15.09 -4.11 -19.14
C ASP A 209 14.77 -5.62 -19.25
N PRO A 210 14.68 -6.20 -20.47
CA PRO A 210 14.39 -7.62 -20.67
C PRO A 210 15.38 -8.57 -19.99
N HIS A 211 16.60 -8.11 -19.73
CA HIS A 211 17.60 -8.88 -19.00
C HIS A 211 17.32 -8.92 -17.50
N SER A 212 16.81 -7.83 -16.93
CA SER A 212 16.48 -7.72 -15.51
C SER A 212 15.27 -8.56 -15.10
N ALA A 213 14.31 -8.79 -16.01
CA ALA A 213 13.14 -9.63 -15.74
C ALA A 213 13.51 -11.09 -15.37
N ARG A 214 14.70 -11.56 -15.78
CA ARG A 214 15.23 -12.89 -15.43
C ARG A 214 15.77 -12.97 -14.00
N ASP A 215 16.05 -11.83 -13.38
CA ASP A 215 16.56 -11.78 -12.02
C ASP A 215 15.43 -11.97 -10.99
N PHE A 216 14.17 -11.81 -11.41
CA PHE A 216 12.99 -12.03 -10.58
C PHE A 216 12.59 -13.51 -10.56
N ALA A 217 12.44 -14.08 -9.36
CA ALA A 217 12.16 -15.50 -9.17
C ALA A 217 10.84 -15.99 -9.81
N SER A 218 9.83 -15.13 -9.93
CA SER A 218 8.55 -15.48 -10.55
C SER A 218 7.80 -14.25 -11.08
N PRO A 219 7.88 -13.94 -12.40
CA PRO A 219 7.24 -12.75 -12.97
C PRO A 219 5.73 -12.93 -13.22
N ASP A 220 5.20 -14.15 -13.20
CA ASP A 220 3.78 -14.39 -13.47
C ASP A 220 2.92 -13.97 -12.28
N ILE A 221 1.98 -13.06 -12.54
CA ILE A 221 1.02 -12.54 -11.56
C ILE A 221 -0.42 -12.83 -11.99
N LEU A 222 -1.30 -13.02 -11.01
CA LEU A 222 -2.74 -13.11 -11.26
C LEU A 222 -3.30 -11.72 -11.55
N ARG A 223 -3.91 -11.51 -12.72
CA ARG A 223 -4.62 -10.26 -13.04
C ARG A 223 -6.12 -10.46 -12.85
N PHE A 224 -6.75 -9.61 -12.07
CA PHE A 224 -8.17 -9.67 -11.77
C PHE A 224 -8.83 -8.32 -12.05
N VAL A 225 -9.88 -8.31 -12.86
CA VAL A 225 -10.58 -7.08 -13.26
C VAL A 225 -11.76 -6.80 -12.33
N VAL A 226 -11.83 -5.60 -11.78
CA VAL A 226 -12.92 -5.16 -10.92
C VAL A 226 -13.65 -4.01 -11.63
N LEU A 227 -14.88 -4.26 -12.06
CA LEU A 227 -15.73 -3.23 -12.62
C LEU A 227 -16.55 -2.61 -11.49
N VAL A 228 -16.34 -1.33 -11.23
CA VAL A 228 -17.10 -0.56 -10.23
C VAL A 228 -18.23 0.16 -10.92
N HIS A 229 -19.46 -0.14 -10.50
CA HIS A 229 -20.65 0.57 -10.93
C HIS A 229 -21.08 1.55 -9.85
N ASP A 230 -20.87 2.84 -10.10
CA ASP A 230 -21.31 3.91 -9.22
C ASP A 230 -22.82 4.16 -9.40
N GLN A 231 -23.61 3.67 -8.44
CA GLN A 231 -25.05 3.90 -8.42
C GLN A 231 -25.38 5.38 -8.22
N GLY A 232 -24.48 6.12 -7.57
CA GLY A 232 -24.53 7.56 -7.39
C GLY A 232 -23.99 8.37 -8.56
N ALA A 233 -23.78 7.82 -9.75
CA ALA A 233 -23.41 8.60 -10.94
C ALA A 233 -24.63 9.09 -11.74
N GLY A 234 -25.84 8.61 -11.42
CA GLY A 234 -27.10 9.09 -12.02
C GLY A 234 -27.49 8.46 -13.37
N GLY A 235 -27.04 7.23 -13.65
CA GLY A 235 -27.20 6.56 -14.95
C GLY A 235 -28.56 5.88 -15.22
N GLY A 236 -29.52 5.93 -14.30
CA GLY A 236 -30.81 5.22 -14.47
C GLY A 236 -30.68 3.70 -14.53
N PRO A 237 -31.79 2.96 -14.75
CA PRO A 237 -31.78 1.49 -14.82
C PRO A 237 -31.07 0.93 -16.07
N ALA A 238 -30.92 1.74 -17.13
CA ALA A 238 -30.21 1.34 -18.34
C ALA A 238 -28.70 1.20 -18.09
N ALA A 239 -28.11 2.06 -17.26
CA ALA A 239 -26.68 2.01 -16.96
C ALA A 239 -26.27 0.71 -16.26
N TRP A 240 -27.13 0.13 -15.42
CA TRP A 240 -26.88 -1.18 -14.82
C TRP A 240 -26.86 -2.30 -15.87
N ALA A 241 -27.82 -2.31 -16.79
CA ALA A 241 -27.87 -3.29 -17.87
C ALA A 241 -26.65 -3.18 -18.80
N ASP A 242 -26.18 -1.97 -19.07
CA ASP A 242 -24.97 -1.74 -19.85
C ASP A 242 -23.69 -2.16 -19.10
N ALA A 243 -23.63 -1.94 -17.78
CA ALA A 243 -22.55 -2.45 -16.94
C ALA A 243 -22.47 -3.98 -16.94
N GLN A 244 -23.62 -4.68 -16.95
CA GLN A 244 -23.67 -6.14 -17.07
C GLN A 244 -23.15 -6.61 -18.44
N ARG A 245 -23.54 -5.95 -19.53
CA ARG A 245 -23.04 -6.25 -20.89
C ARG A 245 -21.54 -6.02 -21.01
N LEU A 246 -21.04 -4.94 -20.39
CA LEU A 246 -19.61 -4.65 -20.33
C LEU A 246 -18.87 -5.75 -19.58
N HIS A 247 -19.39 -6.20 -18.43
CA HIS A 247 -18.82 -7.31 -17.67
C HIS A 247 -18.75 -8.60 -18.50
N ASP A 248 -19.82 -8.97 -19.20
CA ASP A 248 -19.83 -10.15 -20.09
C ASP A 248 -18.79 -10.03 -21.22
N THR A 249 -18.54 -8.81 -21.70
CA THR A 249 -17.54 -8.54 -22.74
C THR A 249 -16.14 -8.67 -22.18
N VAL A 250 -15.88 -8.08 -21.01
CA VAL A 250 -14.61 -8.18 -20.30
C VAL A 250 -14.28 -9.64 -19.96
N GLN A 251 -15.27 -10.40 -19.50
CA GLN A 251 -15.08 -11.82 -19.16
C GLN A 251 -14.71 -12.66 -20.39
N LYS A 252 -15.24 -12.33 -21.58
CA LYS A 252 -14.88 -12.98 -22.85
C LYS A 252 -13.48 -12.60 -23.32
N THR A 253 -13.07 -11.35 -23.14
CA THR A 253 -11.79 -10.84 -23.66
C THR A 253 -10.61 -11.10 -22.73
N TYR A 254 -10.77 -10.90 -21.42
CA TYR A 254 -9.70 -10.94 -20.41
C TYR A 254 -9.77 -12.17 -19.50
N GLY A 255 -10.82 -12.97 -19.62
CA GLY A 255 -11.00 -14.24 -18.92
C GLY A 255 -11.91 -14.16 -17.70
N VAL A 256 -11.98 -15.26 -16.96
CA VAL A 256 -12.96 -15.47 -15.87
C VAL A 256 -12.66 -14.68 -14.59
N HIS A 257 -11.48 -14.08 -14.47
CA HIS A 257 -11.06 -13.32 -13.30
C HIS A 257 -11.59 -11.88 -13.37
N SER A 258 -12.91 -11.75 -13.31
CA SER A 258 -13.60 -10.46 -13.31
C SER A 258 -14.74 -10.43 -12.30
N ALA A 259 -15.03 -9.25 -11.75
CA ALA A 259 -16.21 -9.02 -10.91
C ALA A 259 -16.84 -7.66 -11.23
N LEU A 260 -18.17 -7.58 -11.13
CA LEU A 260 -18.95 -6.35 -11.22
C LEU A 260 -19.50 -5.99 -9.83
N LEU A 261 -19.11 -4.83 -9.31
CA LEU A 261 -19.49 -4.35 -7.99
C LEU A 261 -20.43 -3.14 -8.11
N PRO A 262 -21.73 -3.29 -7.80
CA PRO A 262 -22.59 -2.14 -7.56
C PRO A 262 -22.21 -1.50 -6.23
N LEU A 263 -21.71 -0.26 -6.26
CA LEU A 263 -21.30 0.49 -5.08
C LEU A 263 -22.04 1.83 -4.99
N PHE A 264 -21.98 2.42 -3.80
CA PHE A 264 -22.54 3.74 -3.48
C PHE A 264 -24.07 3.81 -3.61
N SER A 265 -24.77 2.74 -3.22
CA SER A 265 -26.23 2.67 -3.32
C SER A 265 -26.97 3.55 -2.31
N ALA A 266 -26.30 4.12 -1.30
CA ALA A 266 -26.89 5.12 -0.41
C ALA A 266 -26.68 6.57 -0.88
N ALA A 267 -26.00 6.77 -2.02
CA ALA A 267 -25.79 8.08 -2.63
C ALA A 267 -27.12 8.81 -2.88
N PRO A 268 -27.15 10.16 -2.75
CA PRO A 268 -28.39 10.93 -2.84
C PRO A 268 -29.07 10.86 -4.21
N ASN A 269 -28.31 10.57 -5.26
CA ASN A 269 -28.73 10.46 -6.65
C ASN A 269 -28.82 9.00 -7.16
N ALA A 270 -28.71 8.01 -6.27
CA ALA A 270 -28.96 6.63 -6.61
C ALA A 270 -30.44 6.41 -6.98
N VAL A 271 -30.68 5.61 -8.03
CA VAL A 271 -32.03 5.30 -8.54
C VAL A 271 -32.87 4.59 -7.48
N ASP A 272 -32.32 3.54 -6.88
CA ASP A 272 -32.91 2.79 -5.77
C ASP A 272 -32.10 3.05 -4.50
N ARG A 273 -32.23 4.27 -3.96
CA ARG A 273 -31.45 4.70 -2.80
C ARG A 273 -31.73 3.82 -1.58
N LEU A 274 -30.69 3.15 -1.11
CA LEU A 274 -30.71 2.34 0.10
C LEU A 274 -30.35 3.18 1.34
N PRO A 275 -30.74 2.74 2.55
CA PRO A 275 -30.28 3.37 3.78
C PRO A 275 -28.76 3.26 3.90
N ARG A 276 -28.14 4.31 4.46
CA ARG A 276 -26.71 4.32 4.75
C ARG A 276 -26.38 3.24 5.79
N ALA A 277 -25.24 2.58 5.63
CA ALA A 277 -24.69 1.69 6.65
C ALA A 277 -24.20 2.51 7.85
N GLU A 278 -24.78 2.28 9.03
CA GLU A 278 -24.37 2.94 10.27
C GLU A 278 -22.97 2.47 10.72
N GLU A 279 -22.61 1.23 10.38
CA GLU A 279 -21.31 0.64 10.68
C GLU A 279 -20.17 1.15 9.80
N ALA A 280 -20.46 1.82 8.67
CA ALA A 280 -19.45 2.23 7.70
C ALA A 280 -18.32 3.07 8.32
N PRO A 281 -18.56 4.19 9.04
CA PRO A 281 -17.47 4.98 9.61
C PRO A 281 -16.56 4.20 10.57
N ALA A 282 -17.12 3.25 11.33
CA ALA A 282 -16.36 2.44 12.28
C ALA A 282 -15.38 1.48 11.58
N LEU A 283 -15.69 1.01 10.36
CA LEU A 283 -14.81 0.11 9.60
C LEU A 283 -13.50 0.79 9.19
N TRP A 284 -13.55 2.08 8.88
CA TRP A 284 -12.39 2.86 8.39
C TRP A 284 -11.77 3.79 9.42
N ALA A 285 -12.20 3.75 10.69
CA ALA A 285 -11.66 4.60 11.75
C ALA A 285 -10.12 4.48 11.89
N HIS A 286 -9.56 3.28 11.64
CA HIS A 286 -8.11 3.03 11.65
C HIS A 286 -7.32 3.86 10.62
N LEU A 287 -7.98 4.35 9.56
CA LEU A 287 -7.34 5.22 8.55
C LEU A 287 -7.27 6.69 8.99
N ASP A 288 -8.04 7.08 10.02
CA ASP A 288 -7.98 8.43 10.59
C ASP A 288 -6.79 8.56 11.54
N ASP A 289 -6.53 7.53 12.35
CA ASP A 289 -5.35 7.44 13.24
C ASP A 289 -4.02 7.54 12.47
N ALA A 290 -3.98 7.05 11.23
CA ALA A 290 -2.80 7.16 10.36
C ALA A 290 -2.54 8.60 9.87
N ARG A 291 -3.60 9.41 9.77
CA ARG A 291 -3.57 10.79 9.24
C ARG A 291 -3.42 11.82 10.35
N GLU A 292 -3.88 11.50 11.56
CA GLU A 292 -3.77 12.36 12.76
C GLU A 292 -2.44 12.24 13.50
N ARG A 293 -1.47 11.45 13.01
CA ARG A 293 -0.08 11.62 13.44
C ARG A 293 0.38 13.01 13.01
N PRO A 294 0.48 13.97 13.93
CA PRO A 294 0.90 15.30 13.53
C PRO A 294 2.37 15.19 13.15
N GLU A 295 2.78 16.01 12.18
CA GLU A 295 4.17 16.42 12.00
C GLU A 295 4.66 17.27 13.20
N SER A 296 4.29 16.91 14.43
CA SER A 296 4.63 17.60 15.67
C SER A 296 5.96 17.09 16.23
N TYR A 297 6.99 17.11 15.39
CA TYR A 297 8.39 17.15 15.81
C TYR A 297 9.15 18.25 15.06
N ALA A 298 8.45 19.29 14.59
CA ALA A 298 9.08 20.45 13.96
C ALA A 298 9.13 21.71 14.86
N GLU A 299 8.50 21.72 16.03
CA GLU A 299 8.49 22.92 16.88
C GLU A 299 8.62 22.53 18.37
N GLY A 300 9.85 22.56 18.87
CA GLY A 300 10.13 22.43 20.30
C GLY A 300 11.47 21.79 20.60
N GLU A 301 12.56 22.53 20.42
CA GLU A 301 13.73 22.63 21.33
C GLU A 301 14.90 23.33 20.61
N GLU A 302 14.75 24.66 20.41
CA GLU A 302 15.92 25.53 20.46
C GLU A 302 16.38 25.59 21.92
N GLN A 303 17.28 24.68 22.32
CA GLN A 303 18.46 24.94 23.16
C GLN A 303 19.03 23.62 23.74
N ALA A 304 20.35 23.49 23.57
CA ALA A 304 21.29 22.56 24.21
C ALA A 304 21.52 21.19 23.54
N GLY A 305 22.57 21.14 22.70
CA GLY A 305 23.26 19.89 22.39
C GLY A 305 23.81 19.81 20.97
N GLU A 306 24.73 20.68 20.61
CA GLU A 306 25.57 20.56 19.40
C GLU A 306 26.23 19.16 19.35
N VAL A 307 25.69 18.25 18.54
CA VAL A 307 26.42 17.02 18.18
C VAL A 307 27.46 17.42 17.14
N ARG A 308 28.62 17.81 17.67
CA ARG A 308 29.83 18.08 16.91
C ARG A 308 30.25 16.80 16.18
N VAL A 309 30.01 16.74 14.87
CA VAL A 309 30.68 15.78 13.99
C VAL A 309 32.16 16.15 14.00
N VAL A 310 32.95 15.41 14.78
CA VAL A 310 34.41 15.55 14.81
C VAL A 310 34.96 14.90 13.56
N GLY A 311 34.98 15.66 12.46
CA GLY A 311 35.87 15.40 11.34
C GLY A 311 37.31 15.68 11.76
N LEU A 312 38.22 14.76 11.46
CA LEU A 312 39.66 14.92 11.66
C LEU A 312 40.13 16.19 10.94
N GLY A 313 40.72 17.11 11.73
CA GLY A 313 40.90 18.51 11.35
C GLY A 313 42.01 18.80 10.36
N PHE A 314 41.92 20.00 9.80
CA PHE A 314 43.02 20.90 9.49
C PHE A 314 42.49 22.34 9.64
N ASP A 315 43.07 23.09 10.56
CA ASP A 315 42.77 24.51 10.80
C ASP A 315 43.34 25.39 9.67
N ALA A 316 42.58 26.43 9.31
CA ALA A 316 43.13 27.69 8.82
C ALA A 316 42.13 28.82 9.13
N ASP A 317 42.58 29.75 9.98
CA ASP A 317 41.91 30.96 10.45
C ASP A 317 41.52 31.94 9.33
N ALA A 318 40.43 32.71 9.53
CA ALA A 318 40.38 34.17 9.34
C ALA A 318 38.95 34.75 9.55
N ASP A 319 38.84 35.68 10.51
CA ASP A 319 38.21 37.02 10.48
C ASP A 319 36.87 37.26 9.72
N ALA A 320 35.94 38.14 10.10
CA ALA A 320 35.61 39.02 11.23
C ALA A 320 34.33 39.80 10.83
N ASP A 321 33.61 40.35 11.82
CA ASP A 321 32.67 41.49 11.77
C ASP A 321 31.34 41.35 10.98
N ALA A 322 30.23 42.04 11.25
CA ALA A 322 29.58 42.77 12.36
C ALA A 322 28.30 43.42 11.75
N ASP A 323 27.41 43.95 12.61
CA ASP A 323 26.21 44.78 12.35
C ASP A 323 24.94 44.08 11.79
N ASP A 324 23.78 44.05 12.46
CA ASP A 324 22.97 45.05 13.20
C ASP A 324 21.81 45.64 12.36
N SER A 325 20.70 45.88 13.08
CA SER A 325 19.53 46.70 12.75
C SER A 325 18.38 46.08 11.93
N GLY A 326 17.32 45.73 12.67
CA GLY A 326 15.94 45.64 12.13
C GLY A 326 15.26 47.02 12.00
N PRO A 327 13.99 47.06 11.53
CA PRO A 327 12.97 47.69 12.37
C PRO A 327 11.58 47.05 12.32
N ALA A 328 10.72 47.56 13.21
CA ALA A 328 9.51 47.00 13.80
C ALA A 328 8.18 47.07 13.02
N ALA A 329 7.31 46.11 13.39
CA ALA A 329 5.87 46.21 13.70
C ALA A 329 4.78 46.29 12.59
N VAL A 330 3.86 45.30 12.60
CA VAL A 330 2.39 45.49 12.65
C VAL A 330 1.74 44.27 13.36
N PRO A 331 0.85 44.43 14.36
CA PRO A 331 0.19 43.31 15.04
C PRO A 331 -1.12 42.91 14.34
N SER A 332 -1.19 41.68 13.81
CA SER A 332 -2.41 41.09 13.25
C SER A 332 -3.18 40.32 14.31
N ALA A 333 -4.47 40.64 14.46
CA ALA A 333 -5.37 40.06 15.44
C ALA A 333 -5.62 38.54 15.23
N PRO A 334 -5.78 37.74 16.30
CA PRO A 334 -6.11 36.32 16.17
C PRO A 334 -7.62 36.14 15.97
N SER A 335 -8.04 35.81 14.74
CA SER A 335 -9.38 35.28 14.49
C SER A 335 -9.43 33.80 14.87
N THR A 336 -9.64 33.51 16.15
CA THR A 336 -10.01 32.18 16.64
C THR A 336 -11.49 31.93 16.32
N SER A 337 -11.76 31.38 15.14
CA SER A 337 -12.97 30.62 14.89
C SER A 337 -12.63 29.13 14.95
N THR A 338 -12.50 28.59 16.16
CA THR A 338 -12.42 27.15 16.39
C THR A 338 -13.79 26.55 16.10
N ARG A 339 -14.06 26.29 14.82
CA ARG A 339 -15.11 25.36 14.42
C ARG A 339 -14.63 23.97 14.84
N PRO A 340 -15.38 23.18 15.62
CA PRO A 340 -15.00 21.80 15.87
C PRO A 340 -14.99 21.07 14.53
N THR A 341 -13.80 20.79 14.01
CA THR A 341 -13.60 19.95 12.84
C THR A 341 -13.82 18.51 13.28
N PHE A 342 -15.07 18.06 13.25
CA PHE A 342 -15.33 16.62 13.31
C PHE A 342 -14.59 15.96 12.14
N PRO A 343 -13.86 14.86 12.36
CA PRO A 343 -13.20 14.16 11.28
C PRO A 343 -14.23 13.76 10.21
N PRO A 344 -13.91 13.89 8.91
CA PRO A 344 -14.84 13.60 7.84
C PRO A 344 -15.26 12.12 7.92
N GLN A 345 -16.55 11.87 8.15
CA GLN A 345 -17.07 10.50 8.25
C GLN A 345 -16.90 9.78 6.91
N ARG A 346 -16.14 8.68 6.90
CA ARG A 346 -15.88 7.88 5.69
C ARG A 346 -17.07 6.98 5.34
N GLY A 347 -17.18 6.62 4.05
CA GLY A 347 -18.19 5.67 3.56
C GLY A 347 -19.62 6.17 3.69
N LEU A 348 -19.85 7.47 3.50
CA LEU A 348 -21.17 8.11 3.65
C LEU A 348 -22.24 7.57 2.69
N GLU A 349 -21.84 7.14 1.51
CA GLU A 349 -22.75 6.69 0.45
C GLU A 349 -22.83 5.16 0.35
N LEU A 350 -22.19 4.43 1.26
CA LEU A 350 -22.25 2.98 1.30
C LEU A 350 -23.48 2.51 2.07
N SER A 351 -24.19 1.55 1.49
CA SER A 351 -25.30 0.84 2.14
C SER A 351 -24.85 -0.51 2.73
N PRO A 352 -25.64 -1.16 3.60
CA PRO A 352 -25.31 -2.50 4.11
C PRO A 352 -25.25 -3.55 2.98
N SER A 353 -25.99 -3.32 1.89
CA SER A 353 -25.90 -4.16 0.69
C SER A 353 -24.52 -4.04 0.03
N ASP A 354 -23.99 -2.82 -0.09
CA ASP A 354 -22.66 -2.58 -0.66
C ASP A 354 -21.56 -3.25 0.18
N LEU A 355 -21.65 -3.16 1.52
CA LEU A 355 -20.70 -3.83 2.41
C LEU A 355 -20.75 -5.36 2.28
N THR A 356 -21.94 -5.91 2.03
CA THR A 356 -22.13 -7.34 1.77
C THR A 356 -21.53 -7.74 0.43
N SER A 357 -21.72 -6.92 -0.62
CA SER A 357 -21.09 -7.12 -1.92
C SER A 357 -19.56 -7.08 -1.83
N LEU A 358 -18.98 -6.12 -1.10
CA LEU A 358 -17.53 -6.01 -0.89
C LEU A 358 -16.96 -7.21 -0.14
N ARG A 359 -17.64 -7.67 0.92
CA ARG A 359 -17.24 -8.86 1.68
C ARG A 359 -17.31 -10.13 0.81
N THR A 360 -18.36 -10.25 0.00
CA THR A 360 -18.55 -11.39 -0.91
C THR A 360 -17.45 -11.39 -1.96
N PHE A 361 -17.20 -10.24 -2.58
CA PHE A 361 -16.11 -10.04 -3.54
C PHE A 361 -14.75 -10.41 -2.97
N ALA A 362 -14.35 -9.86 -1.82
CA ALA A 362 -13.04 -10.15 -1.22
C ALA A 362 -12.86 -11.65 -0.95
N ARG A 363 -13.93 -12.31 -0.47
CA ARG A 363 -13.94 -13.75 -0.23
C ARG A 363 -13.85 -14.56 -1.53
N GLU A 364 -14.61 -14.20 -2.56
CA GLU A 364 -14.59 -14.88 -3.87
C GLU A 364 -13.25 -14.68 -4.58
N PHE A 365 -12.70 -13.47 -4.57
CA PHE A 365 -11.38 -13.18 -5.10
C PHE A 365 -10.32 -14.10 -4.50
N VAL A 366 -10.31 -14.24 -3.17
CA VAL A 366 -9.33 -15.10 -2.50
C VAL A 366 -9.58 -16.58 -2.76
N LEU A 367 -10.81 -17.05 -2.54
CA LEU A 367 -11.11 -18.48 -2.57
C LEU A 367 -11.16 -19.06 -3.98
N GLN A 368 -11.67 -18.30 -4.96
CA GLN A 368 -11.87 -18.79 -6.32
C GLN A 368 -10.72 -18.44 -7.27
N SER A 369 -10.01 -17.34 -7.01
CA SER A 369 -8.96 -16.87 -7.92
C SER A 369 -7.56 -16.94 -7.31
N LEU A 370 -7.32 -16.25 -6.19
CA LEU A 370 -5.97 -16.11 -5.64
C LEU A 370 -5.42 -17.43 -5.10
N VAL A 371 -6.11 -18.11 -4.19
CA VAL A 371 -5.61 -19.36 -3.57
C VAL A 371 -5.38 -20.43 -4.64
N PRO A 372 -6.32 -20.72 -5.57
CA PRO A 372 -6.05 -21.69 -6.64
C PRO A 372 -4.91 -21.29 -7.56
N PHE A 373 -4.69 -19.99 -7.79
CA PHE A 373 -3.52 -19.50 -8.51
C PHE A 373 -2.22 -19.79 -7.72
N LEU A 374 -2.17 -19.42 -6.44
CA LEU A 374 -1.01 -19.65 -5.58
C LEU A 374 -0.66 -21.14 -5.44
N GLU A 375 -1.66 -22.01 -5.31
CA GLU A 375 -1.45 -23.47 -5.26
C GLU A 375 -0.79 -23.98 -6.55
N ARG A 376 -1.34 -23.58 -7.71
CA ARG A 376 -0.76 -23.95 -9.02
C ARG A 376 0.66 -23.42 -9.18
N ARG A 377 0.91 -22.17 -8.78
CA ARG A 377 2.25 -21.56 -8.82
C ARG A 377 3.22 -22.29 -7.91
N GLY A 378 2.80 -22.64 -6.69
CA GLY A 378 3.63 -23.38 -5.75
C GLY A 378 4.06 -24.74 -6.31
N VAL A 379 3.15 -25.47 -6.96
CA VAL A 379 3.48 -26.76 -7.60
C VAL A 379 4.49 -26.57 -8.73
N LEU A 380 4.26 -25.60 -9.63
CA LEU A 380 5.18 -25.32 -10.74
C LEU A 380 6.57 -24.92 -10.26
N LEU A 381 6.67 -24.03 -9.27
CA LEU A 381 7.94 -23.61 -8.69
C LEU A 381 8.66 -24.78 -8.01
N HIS A 382 7.91 -25.67 -7.36
CA HIS A 382 8.47 -26.87 -6.74
C HIS A 382 9.05 -27.82 -7.80
N GLU A 383 8.34 -28.05 -8.91
CA GLU A 383 8.81 -28.89 -10.01
C GLU A 383 10.06 -28.31 -10.68
N GLN A 384 10.08 -26.99 -10.93
CA GLN A 384 11.26 -26.27 -11.46
C GLN A 384 12.46 -26.41 -10.53
N TRP A 385 12.26 -26.25 -9.23
CA TRP A 385 13.32 -26.43 -8.23
C TRP A 385 13.85 -27.87 -8.20
N GLN A 386 12.96 -28.86 -8.26
CA GLN A 386 13.38 -30.27 -8.33
C GLN A 386 14.18 -30.57 -9.61
N ALA A 387 13.77 -30.01 -10.76
CA ALA A 387 14.48 -30.17 -12.03
C ALA A 387 15.87 -29.55 -12.00
N SER A 388 16.01 -28.35 -11.43
CA SER A 388 17.30 -27.66 -11.24
C SER A 388 18.29 -28.51 -10.43
N ARG A 389 17.83 -29.16 -9.36
CA ARG A 389 18.68 -30.03 -8.52
C ARG A 389 19.17 -31.29 -9.22
N ARG A 390 18.42 -31.82 -10.19
CA ARG A 390 18.84 -33.00 -10.97
C ARG A 390 19.97 -32.69 -11.96
N GLY A 391 20.17 -31.42 -12.32
CA GLY A 391 21.20 -31.00 -13.28
C GLY A 391 22.59 -30.70 -12.69
N ILE A 392 22.72 -30.53 -11.37
CA ILE A 392 23.99 -30.14 -10.72
C ILE A 392 24.85 -31.36 -10.33
N GLY A 393 24.30 -32.57 -10.34
CA GLY A 393 24.99 -33.80 -9.96
C GLY A 393 25.26 -34.80 -11.09
N GLY A 394 25.27 -34.33 -12.35
CA GLY A 394 25.60 -35.15 -13.52
C GLY A 394 27.09 -35.43 -13.65
#